data_AF-A0A4V1FA29-F1
#
_entry.id   AF-A0A4V1FA29-F1
#
_cell.length_a   1.000
_cell.length_b   1.000
_cell.length_c   1.000
_cell.angle_alpha   90.00
_cell.angle_beta   90.00
_cell.angle_gamma   90.00
#
_symmetry.space_group_name_H-M   'P 1'
#
loop_
_entity.id
_entity.type
_entity.pdbx_description
1 polymer ?
#
loop_
_entity_poly.entity_id
_entity_poly.type
_entity_poly.pdbx_seq_one_letter_code
_entity_poly.pdbx_strand_id
1 'polypeptide(L)'
;MNKTNYKIIKALSHPTSAFLLVGTLAFFIAIAFMHESDKSAWKMEKQRLVTTIKAYESYKLGVDVKDSDFTYKTGNYIFSRIRTLAFNTKDARSECIHRLSETELKFNDMLVIRICQNKLPFTGEFERKGTLTSIVPILSPTDELLGIRIRSNSEAPPPSLLDTFDSWSTIIGMLVIVLISAISGSLLSVLAKKYLIELPTIARYDDLTGYLRRDTFFVAANKALDIANLTKHPVCVLLIDIDHFKNVNDTFGHSAGDDALKYVADILKKSFRREDIYGRIGGDEFAIVLPNIGLNDAYKVAERARRRVNDSNDVKMRENNINLAVSIGLVEYNIGEEDLIKVMKRADENLYIAKKIRNTVEK
;
A
#
# COMPACT_ATOMS: atom_id res chain seq x y z
N MET A 1 -12.20 -11.22 15.46
CA MET A 1 -11.76 -11.09 14.05
C MET A 1 -12.00 -12.44 13.36
N ASN A 2 -12.78 -12.49 12.28
CA ASN A 2 -13.22 -13.76 11.65
C ASN A 2 -12.04 -14.52 11.01
N LYS A 3 -12.04 -15.86 11.03
CA LYS A 3 -10.90 -16.72 10.59
C LYS A 3 -10.51 -16.48 9.11
N THR A 4 -11.48 -16.09 8.30
CA THR A 4 -11.32 -15.72 6.88
C THR A 4 -10.59 -14.38 6.73
N ASN A 5 -10.95 -13.37 7.54
CA ASN A 5 -10.31 -12.06 7.52
C ASN A 5 -8.84 -12.17 7.97
N TYR A 6 -8.54 -13.04 8.95
CA TYR A 6 -7.15 -13.30 9.36
C TYR A 6 -6.31 -13.94 8.25
N LYS A 7 -6.86 -14.90 7.49
CA LYS A 7 -6.15 -15.51 6.35
C LYS A 7 -5.88 -14.51 5.23
N ILE A 8 -6.85 -13.65 4.92
CA ILE A 8 -6.72 -12.60 3.90
C ILE A 8 -5.67 -11.57 4.32
N ILE A 9 -5.74 -11.09 5.57
CA ILE A 9 -4.74 -10.15 6.13
C ILE A 9 -3.35 -10.78 6.14
N LYS A 10 -3.23 -12.06 6.52
CA LYS A 10 -1.96 -12.78 6.52
C LYS A 10 -1.39 -12.95 5.11
N ALA A 11 -2.25 -13.25 4.13
CA ALA A 11 -1.86 -13.34 2.73
C ALA A 11 -1.42 -11.99 2.16
N LEU A 12 -2.10 -10.89 2.50
CA LEU A 12 -1.72 -9.52 2.10
C LEU A 12 -0.48 -9.00 2.82
N SER A 13 -0.16 -9.54 4.01
CA SER A 13 1.01 -9.14 4.79
C SER A 13 2.33 -9.76 4.33
N HIS A 14 2.30 -10.62 3.30
CA HIS A 14 3.51 -11.19 2.73
C HIS A 14 4.09 -10.23 1.66
N PRO A 15 5.40 -9.92 1.71
CA PRO A 15 5.99 -8.93 0.80
C PRO A 15 5.84 -9.30 -0.68
N THR A 16 5.92 -10.59 -1.02
CA THR A 16 5.80 -11.05 -2.42
C THR A 16 4.38 -10.94 -2.97
N SER A 17 3.35 -11.19 -2.16
CA SER A 17 1.96 -11.05 -2.60
C SER A 17 1.57 -9.57 -2.71
N ALA A 18 2.03 -8.73 -1.78
CA ALA A 18 1.87 -7.27 -1.87
C ALA A 18 2.54 -6.71 -3.12
N PHE A 19 3.76 -7.17 -3.44
CA PHE A 19 4.47 -6.79 -4.66
C PHE A 19 3.67 -7.13 -5.93
N LEU A 20 3.18 -8.36 -6.05
CA LEU A 20 2.41 -8.80 -7.22
C LEU A 20 1.07 -8.06 -7.34
N LEU A 21 0.34 -7.89 -6.23
CA LEU A 21 -0.99 -7.27 -6.25
C LEU A 21 -0.92 -5.77 -6.54
N VAL A 22 0.01 -5.05 -5.89
CA VAL A 22 0.19 -3.61 -6.14
C VAL A 22 0.80 -3.37 -7.52
N GLY A 23 1.75 -4.20 -7.95
CA GLY A 23 2.35 -4.11 -9.28
C GLY A 23 1.33 -4.35 -10.41
N THR A 24 0.50 -5.38 -10.31
CA THR A 24 -0.55 -5.65 -11.31
C THR A 24 -1.60 -4.55 -11.35
N LEU A 25 -2.04 -4.04 -10.20
CA LEU A 25 -2.97 -2.91 -10.16
C LEU A 25 -2.36 -1.65 -10.78
N ALA A 26 -1.12 -1.32 -10.44
CA ALA A 26 -0.40 -0.17 -10.99
C ALA A 26 -0.23 -0.28 -12.51
N PHE A 27 -0.02 -1.49 -13.04
CA PHE A 27 0.09 -1.73 -14.47
C PHE A 27 -1.20 -1.36 -15.22
N PHE A 28 -2.36 -1.83 -14.76
CA PHE A 28 -3.64 -1.49 -15.38
C PHE A 28 -3.96 0.02 -15.28
N ILE A 29 -3.66 0.64 -14.14
CA ILE A 29 -3.83 2.09 -13.95
C ILE A 29 -2.91 2.88 -14.88
N ALA A 30 -1.64 2.47 -15.01
CA ALA A 30 -0.69 3.14 -15.88
C ALA A 30 -1.12 3.08 -17.35
N ILE A 31 -1.59 1.93 -17.83
CA ILE A 31 -2.13 1.78 -19.19
C ILE A 31 -3.30 2.72 -19.42
N ALA A 32 -4.29 2.71 -18.51
CA ALA A 32 -5.48 3.55 -18.65
C ALA A 32 -5.13 5.04 -18.68
N PHE A 33 -4.21 5.47 -17.81
CA PHE A 33 -3.76 6.85 -17.72
C PHE A 33 -2.98 7.30 -18.96
N MET A 34 -2.04 6.46 -19.46
CA MET A 34 -1.28 6.76 -20.68
C MET A 34 -2.21 6.85 -21.90
N HIS A 35 -3.17 5.93 -22.04
CA HIS A 35 -4.14 5.95 -23.12
C HIS A 35 -5.01 7.23 -23.11
N GLU A 36 -5.48 7.67 -21.94
CA GLU A 36 -6.24 8.91 -21.85
C GLU A 36 -5.37 10.14 -22.14
N SER A 37 -4.08 10.09 -21.78
CA SER A 37 -3.09 11.12 -22.14
C SER A 37 -2.91 11.25 -23.66
N ASP A 38 -2.71 10.13 -24.36
CA ASP A 38 -2.57 10.08 -25.82
C ASP A 38 -3.82 10.61 -26.51
N LYS A 39 -5.01 10.20 -26.02
CA LYS A 39 -6.30 10.67 -26.52
C LYS A 39 -6.51 12.17 -26.30
N SER A 40 -6.06 12.71 -25.17
CA SER A 40 -6.10 14.13 -24.88
C SER A 40 -5.16 14.93 -25.80
N ALA A 41 -3.94 14.43 -26.00
CA ALA A 41 -2.97 15.02 -26.93
C ALA A 41 -3.52 15.06 -28.36
N TRP A 42 -4.14 13.97 -28.83
CA TRP A 42 -4.83 13.90 -30.12
C TRP A 42 -5.93 14.96 -30.25
N LYS A 43 -6.80 15.11 -29.23
CA LYS A 43 -7.85 16.15 -29.21
C LYS A 43 -7.28 17.56 -29.27
N MET A 44 -6.18 17.83 -28.56
CA MET A 44 -5.51 19.15 -28.56
C MET A 44 -4.87 19.47 -29.91
N GLU A 45 -4.22 18.49 -30.55
CA GLU A 45 -3.61 18.65 -31.88
C GLU A 45 -4.69 18.94 -32.93
N LYS A 46 -5.80 18.21 -32.89
CA LYS A 46 -6.99 18.44 -33.71
C LYS A 46 -7.54 19.87 -33.57
N GLN A 47 -7.63 20.38 -32.35
CA GLN A 47 -8.14 21.75 -32.11
C GLN A 47 -7.20 22.84 -32.65
N ARG A 48 -5.87 22.64 -32.59
CA ARG A 48 -4.88 23.63 -33.07
C ARG A 48 -4.78 23.74 -34.59
N LEU A 49 -5.17 22.68 -35.31
CA LEU A 49 -5.28 22.68 -36.77
C LEU A 49 -6.16 23.84 -37.28
N VAL A 50 -7.32 24.05 -36.63
CA VAL A 50 -8.29 25.11 -36.95
C VAL A 50 -7.65 26.50 -36.86
N THR A 51 -6.68 26.70 -35.97
CA THR A 51 -6.00 27.98 -35.75
C THR A 51 -4.81 28.19 -36.69
N THR A 52 -4.05 27.14 -37.04
CA THR A 52 -2.94 27.22 -38.02
C THR A 52 -3.43 27.56 -39.44
N ILE A 53 -4.67 27.19 -39.75
CA ILE A 53 -5.36 27.50 -41.02
C ILE A 53 -5.57 29.02 -41.22
N LYS A 54 -5.63 29.81 -40.15
CA LYS A 54 -5.78 31.28 -40.21
C LYS A 54 -4.45 32.03 -40.36
N ALA A 55 -3.30 31.35 -40.25
CA ALA A 55 -1.99 32.02 -40.13
C ALA A 55 -1.09 31.91 -41.37
N TYR A 56 -1.54 31.31 -42.48
CA TYR A 56 -0.71 31.10 -43.67
C TYR A 56 -1.03 32.10 -44.80
N GLU A 57 -0.60 33.35 -44.61
CA GLU A 57 -0.60 34.39 -45.64
C GLU A 57 0.81 34.70 -46.18
N SER A 58 1.83 33.87 -45.93
CA SER A 58 3.23 34.27 -46.16
C SER A 58 4.19 33.27 -46.81
N TYR A 59 3.73 32.19 -47.44
CA TYR A 59 4.66 31.23 -48.07
C TYR A 59 4.74 31.31 -49.60
N LYS A 60 5.74 32.11 -50.01
CA LYS A 60 6.45 32.18 -51.29
C LYS A 60 5.77 32.95 -52.43
N LEU A 61 5.86 34.29 -52.32
CA LEU A 61 6.12 35.13 -53.49
C LEU A 61 7.52 34.80 -54.03
N GLY A 62 7.59 34.33 -55.28
CA GLY A 62 8.83 34.21 -56.05
C GLY A 62 9.38 32.79 -56.20
N VAL A 63 9.71 32.48 -57.45
CA VAL A 63 10.47 31.32 -57.98
C VAL A 63 9.63 30.13 -58.46
N ASP A 64 9.70 29.92 -59.78
CA ASP A 64 9.41 28.74 -60.61
C ASP A 64 8.37 27.75 -60.05
N VAL A 65 7.12 27.85 -60.54
CA VAL A 65 6.04 26.94 -60.14
C VAL A 65 6.22 25.62 -60.89
N LYS A 66 6.57 24.56 -60.17
CA LYS A 66 6.63 23.20 -60.72
C LYS A 66 5.57 22.31 -60.08
N ASP A 67 5.10 21.35 -60.86
CA ASP A 67 4.24 20.30 -60.34
C ASP A 67 4.94 19.56 -59.20
N SER A 68 4.21 19.38 -58.11
CA SER A 68 4.71 18.66 -56.94
C SER A 68 3.57 18.07 -56.14
N ASP A 69 3.84 16.95 -55.48
CA ASP A 69 2.92 16.30 -54.55
C ASP A 69 3.75 15.72 -53.40
N PHE A 70 3.61 16.32 -52.22
CA PHE A 70 4.35 15.91 -51.02
C PHE A 70 3.38 15.67 -49.88
N THR A 71 3.61 14.60 -49.12
CA THR A 71 2.90 14.35 -47.86
C THR A 71 3.91 14.38 -46.72
N TYR A 72 3.61 15.14 -45.67
CA TYR A 72 4.45 15.17 -44.47
C TYR A 72 3.60 15.18 -43.19
N LYS A 73 4.16 14.60 -42.14
CA LYS A 73 3.54 14.56 -40.81
C LYS A 73 3.71 15.92 -40.13
N THR A 74 2.59 16.57 -39.78
CA THR A 74 2.58 17.89 -39.12
C THR A 74 2.19 17.73 -37.65
N GLY A 75 3.01 17.03 -36.87
CA GLY A 75 2.74 16.68 -35.48
C GLY A 75 2.68 15.16 -35.26
N ASN A 76 1.99 14.70 -34.20
CA ASN A 76 1.89 13.27 -33.91
C ASN A 76 0.68 12.62 -34.60
N TYR A 77 -0.37 13.40 -34.88
CA TYR A 77 -1.67 12.89 -35.31
C TYR A 77 -2.24 13.59 -36.55
N ILE A 78 -1.45 14.46 -37.20
CA ILE A 78 -1.89 15.21 -38.38
C ILE A 78 -0.95 14.92 -39.55
N PHE A 79 -1.56 14.64 -40.70
CA PHE A 79 -0.85 14.56 -41.97
C PHE A 79 -1.28 15.71 -42.89
N SER A 80 -0.31 16.35 -43.52
CA SER A 80 -0.52 17.42 -44.49
C SER A 80 -0.01 16.97 -45.84
N ARG A 81 -0.89 16.90 -46.83
CA ARG A 81 -0.53 16.69 -48.23
C ARG A 81 -0.60 18.03 -48.97
N ILE A 82 0.48 18.43 -49.61
CA ILE A 82 0.57 19.64 -50.44
C ILE A 82 0.80 19.20 -51.88
N ARG A 83 -0.14 19.55 -52.76
CA ARG A 83 -0.05 19.37 -54.19
C ARG A 83 -0.01 20.74 -54.87
N THR A 84 0.99 20.98 -55.70
CA THR A 84 1.09 22.18 -56.54
C THR A 84 0.86 21.76 -57.98
N LEU A 85 -0.03 22.47 -58.67
CA LEU A 85 -0.31 22.34 -60.09
C LEU A 85 0.18 23.60 -60.79
N ALA A 86 1.18 23.47 -61.65
CA ALA A 86 1.74 24.57 -62.43
C ALA A 86 1.02 24.71 -63.78
N PHE A 87 0.77 25.93 -64.22
CA PHE A 87 0.14 26.21 -65.52
C PHE A 87 1.18 26.84 -66.46
N ASN A 88 1.50 26.12 -67.53
CA ASN A 88 2.46 26.55 -68.56
C ASN A 88 1.78 26.90 -69.89
N THR A 89 0.47 27.14 -69.89
CA THR A 89 -0.33 27.44 -71.07
C THR A 89 -0.67 28.93 -71.14
N LYS A 90 -0.92 29.45 -72.36
CA LYS A 90 -1.41 30.83 -72.55
C LYS A 90 -2.83 31.04 -71.98
N ASP A 91 -3.60 29.97 -71.84
CA ASP A 91 -4.93 29.97 -71.23
C ASP A 91 -4.90 29.21 -69.90
N ALA A 92 -4.30 29.84 -68.90
CA ALA A 92 -4.19 29.29 -67.54
C ALA A 92 -5.55 29.06 -66.87
N ARG A 93 -6.60 29.78 -67.31
CA ARG A 93 -7.97 29.62 -66.76
C ARG A 93 -8.58 28.30 -67.17
N SER A 94 -8.54 27.98 -68.46
CA SER A 94 -9.06 26.70 -68.96
C SER A 94 -8.24 25.51 -68.43
N GLU A 95 -6.92 25.67 -68.35
CA GLU A 95 -6.03 24.67 -67.73
C GLU A 95 -6.36 24.45 -66.25
N CYS A 96 -6.60 25.53 -65.49
CA CYS A 96 -6.99 25.44 -64.08
C CYS A 96 -8.29 24.68 -63.87
N ILE A 97 -9.31 24.96 -64.69
CA ILE A 97 -10.62 24.29 -64.61
C ILE A 97 -10.47 22.79 -64.92
N HIS A 98 -9.78 22.46 -66.00
CA HIS A 98 -9.54 21.07 -66.42
C HIS A 98 -8.76 20.29 -65.36
N ARG A 99 -7.62 20.83 -64.89
CA ARG A 99 -6.78 20.17 -63.89
C ARG A 99 -7.46 20.02 -62.54
N LEU A 100 -8.30 20.98 -62.12
CA LEU A 100 -9.11 20.84 -60.92
C LEU A 100 -10.16 19.74 -61.07
N SER A 101 -10.80 19.63 -62.24
CA SER A 101 -11.78 18.57 -62.50
C SER A 101 -11.18 17.17 -62.59
N GLU A 102 -9.90 17.06 -62.95
CA GLU A 102 -9.14 15.80 -62.96
C GLU A 102 -8.67 15.38 -61.57
N THR A 103 -8.74 16.26 -60.58
CA THR A 103 -8.44 15.84 -59.20
C THR A 103 -9.55 14.94 -58.66
N GLU A 104 -9.19 14.09 -57.70
CA GLU A 104 -10.15 13.22 -57.00
C GLU A 104 -11.20 14.03 -56.21
N LEU A 105 -10.93 15.32 -55.97
CA LEU A 105 -11.78 16.24 -55.21
C LEU A 105 -12.94 16.76 -56.08
N LYS A 106 -14.17 16.56 -55.62
CA LYS A 106 -15.37 17.11 -56.28
C LYS A 106 -15.64 18.55 -55.83
N PHE A 107 -15.38 19.50 -56.72
CA PHE A 107 -15.68 20.93 -56.50
C PHE A 107 -17.03 21.32 -57.09
N ASN A 108 -17.72 22.28 -56.45
CA ASN A 108 -18.86 22.92 -57.09
C ASN A 108 -18.39 23.98 -58.11
N ASP A 109 -19.24 24.32 -59.07
CA ASP A 109 -18.89 25.27 -60.13
C ASP A 109 -18.54 26.66 -59.57
N MET A 110 -19.19 27.08 -58.48
CA MET A 110 -18.94 28.37 -57.84
C MET A 110 -17.52 28.47 -57.25
N LEU A 111 -16.98 27.38 -56.71
CA LEU A 111 -15.62 27.33 -56.17
C LEU A 111 -14.56 27.28 -57.26
N VAL A 112 -14.83 26.53 -58.34
CA VAL A 112 -13.96 26.53 -59.52
C VAL A 112 -13.88 27.94 -60.12
N ILE A 113 -15.02 28.63 -60.23
CA ILE A 113 -15.08 30.04 -60.66
C ILE A 113 -14.27 30.92 -59.71
N ARG A 114 -14.48 30.79 -58.40
CA ARG A 114 -13.79 31.59 -57.38
C ARG A 114 -12.26 31.45 -57.47
N ILE A 115 -11.76 30.23 -57.66
CA ILE A 115 -10.32 29.93 -57.66
C ILE A 115 -9.69 30.26 -59.01
N CYS A 116 -10.24 29.74 -60.12
CA CYS A 116 -9.61 29.86 -61.44
C CYS A 116 -9.93 31.16 -62.16
N GLN A 117 -11.07 31.79 -61.89
CA GLN A 117 -11.50 33.02 -62.58
C GLN A 117 -11.26 34.26 -61.72
N ASN A 118 -11.70 34.20 -60.45
CA ASN A 118 -11.57 35.34 -59.55
C ASN A 118 -10.23 35.35 -58.79
N LYS A 119 -9.39 34.31 -58.95
CA LYS A 119 -8.06 34.19 -58.30
C LYS A 119 -8.14 34.34 -56.79
N LEU A 120 -9.27 33.94 -56.18
CA LEU A 120 -9.47 34.04 -54.74
C LEU A 120 -9.18 32.70 -54.06
N PRO A 121 -8.47 32.69 -52.92
CA PRO A 121 -8.26 31.47 -52.17
C PRO A 121 -9.57 30.94 -51.61
N PHE A 122 -9.58 29.62 -51.38
CA PHE A 122 -10.68 28.93 -50.72
C PHE A 122 -10.14 28.02 -49.61
N THR A 123 -10.88 27.93 -48.51
CA THR A 123 -10.61 26.98 -47.45
C THR A 123 -11.92 26.40 -46.95
N GLY A 124 -12.01 25.08 -46.88
CA GLY A 124 -13.20 24.37 -46.40
C GLY A 124 -12.97 22.87 -46.22
N GLU A 125 -13.96 22.17 -45.68
CA GLU A 125 -13.93 20.72 -45.60
C GLU A 125 -14.39 20.08 -46.91
N PHE A 126 -13.65 19.09 -47.41
CA PHE A 126 -13.97 18.35 -48.63
C PHE A 126 -13.94 16.83 -48.39
N GLU A 127 -14.76 16.10 -49.16
CA GLU A 127 -14.93 14.63 -49.18
C GLU A 127 -15.42 13.95 -47.88
N ARG A 128 -14.72 14.13 -46.75
CA ARG A 128 -14.99 13.49 -45.46
C ARG A 128 -14.90 14.50 -44.32
N LYS A 129 -15.80 14.38 -43.32
CA LYS A 129 -15.72 15.16 -42.07
C LYS A 129 -14.32 15.06 -41.48
N GLY A 130 -13.68 16.19 -41.20
CA GLY A 130 -12.35 16.25 -40.59
C GLY A 130 -11.16 16.34 -41.54
N THR A 131 -11.38 16.43 -42.87
CA THR A 131 -10.32 16.80 -43.81
C THR A 131 -10.50 18.25 -44.24
N LEU A 132 -9.59 19.12 -43.82
CA LEU A 132 -9.63 20.52 -44.22
C LEU A 132 -8.68 20.75 -45.39
N THR A 133 -9.25 21.23 -46.49
CA THR A 133 -8.53 21.53 -47.71
C THR A 133 -8.52 23.03 -47.96
N SER A 134 -7.33 23.56 -48.21
CA SER A 134 -7.13 24.94 -48.65
C SER A 134 -6.55 24.94 -50.06
N ILE A 135 -7.11 25.78 -50.93
CA ILE A 135 -6.68 25.97 -52.30
C ILE A 135 -6.30 27.42 -52.48
N VAL A 136 -5.04 27.65 -52.83
CA VAL A 136 -4.48 28.99 -52.98
C VAL A 136 -3.97 29.15 -54.41
N PRO A 137 -4.47 30.11 -55.18
CA PRO A 137 -3.92 30.43 -56.50
C PRO A 137 -2.51 31.01 -56.36
N ILE A 138 -1.62 30.61 -57.25
CA ILE A 138 -0.25 31.13 -57.33
C ILE A 138 -0.22 32.14 -58.47
N LEU A 139 0.09 33.39 -58.13
CA LEU A 139 0.06 34.51 -59.07
C LEU A 139 1.48 34.99 -59.39
N SER A 140 1.67 35.46 -60.61
CA SER A 140 2.87 36.20 -61.01
C SER A 140 2.86 37.60 -60.38
N PRO A 141 3.99 38.34 -60.39
CA PRO A 141 4.01 39.75 -60.02
C PRO A 141 3.09 40.65 -60.89
N THR A 142 2.69 40.18 -62.07
CA THR A 142 1.77 40.84 -62.99
C THR A 142 0.32 40.36 -62.85
N ASP A 143 -0.01 39.67 -61.76
CA ASP A 143 -1.33 39.10 -61.46
C ASP A 143 -1.76 37.96 -62.40
N GLU A 144 -0.85 37.34 -63.16
CA GLU A 144 -1.19 36.18 -63.99
C GLU A 144 -1.25 34.89 -63.17
N LEU A 145 -2.21 34.01 -63.47
CA LEU A 145 -2.35 32.73 -62.77
C LEU A 145 -1.27 31.75 -63.25
N LEU A 146 -0.28 31.48 -62.40
CA LEU A 146 0.83 30.56 -62.68
C LEU A 146 0.55 29.12 -62.23
N GLY A 147 -0.47 28.92 -61.39
CA GLY A 147 -0.78 27.61 -60.84
C GLY A 147 -1.75 27.68 -59.67
N ILE A 148 -2.01 26.53 -59.06
CA ILE A 148 -2.77 26.42 -57.81
C ILE A 148 -2.06 25.48 -56.85
N ARG A 149 -2.12 25.80 -55.56
CA ARG A 149 -1.63 24.93 -54.49
C ARG A 149 -2.80 24.41 -53.68
N ILE A 150 -2.97 23.10 -53.67
CA ILE A 150 -3.98 22.37 -52.89
C ILE A 150 -3.28 21.78 -51.68
N ARG A 151 -3.71 22.15 -50.49
CA ARG A 151 -3.24 21.57 -49.23
C ARG A 151 -4.41 20.87 -48.54
N SER A 152 -4.28 19.57 -48.30
CA SER A 152 -5.25 18.79 -47.54
C SER A 152 -4.62 18.32 -46.23
N ASN A 153 -5.22 18.68 -45.11
CA ASN A 153 -4.86 18.14 -43.80
C ASN A 153 -5.86 17.06 -43.42
N SER A 154 -5.38 15.84 -43.19
CA SER A 154 -6.18 14.72 -42.74
C SER A 154 -5.81 14.33 -41.31
N GLU A 155 -6.83 14.13 -40.50
CA GLU A 155 -6.71 13.61 -39.13
C GLU A 155 -6.36 12.12 -39.14
N ALA A 156 -5.35 11.73 -38.35
CA ALA A 156 -5.09 10.32 -38.06
C ALA A 156 -6.20 9.76 -37.15
N PRO A 157 -6.57 8.48 -37.27
CA PRO A 157 -7.53 7.88 -36.35
C PRO A 157 -7.08 8.07 -34.89
N PRO A 158 -8.03 8.15 -33.94
CA PRO A 158 -7.68 8.27 -32.53
C PRO A 158 -6.81 7.08 -32.10
N PRO A 159 -5.80 7.30 -31.25
CA PRO A 159 -4.89 6.24 -30.84
C PRO A 159 -5.67 5.11 -30.17
N SER A 160 -5.37 3.88 -30.56
CA SER A 160 -5.88 2.67 -29.94
C SER A 160 -5.13 2.37 -28.63
N LEU A 161 -5.62 1.41 -27.84
CA LEU A 161 -4.90 0.94 -26.64
C LEU A 161 -3.54 0.29 -26.99
N LEU A 162 -3.41 -0.28 -28.19
CA LEU A 162 -2.17 -0.91 -28.63
C LEU A 162 -1.11 0.15 -28.97
N ASP A 163 -1.54 1.29 -29.51
CA ASP A 163 -0.65 2.39 -29.94
C ASP A 163 0.11 3.00 -28.75
N THR A 164 -0.44 2.89 -27.54
CA THR A 164 0.22 3.32 -26.30
C THR A 164 1.50 2.52 -26.00
N PHE A 165 1.68 1.34 -26.62
CA PHE A 165 2.88 0.50 -26.52
C PHE A 165 3.85 0.68 -27.69
N ASP A 166 3.58 1.55 -28.67
CA ASP A 166 4.45 1.71 -29.84
C ASP A 166 5.73 2.51 -29.53
N SER A 167 5.72 3.31 -28.46
CA SER A 167 6.87 4.11 -28.06
C SER A 167 7.68 3.43 -26.95
N TRP A 168 8.98 3.29 -27.17
CA TRP A 168 9.90 2.83 -26.12
C TRP A 168 9.87 3.71 -24.86
N SER A 169 9.64 5.02 -25.02
CA SER A 169 9.57 5.93 -23.87
C SER A 169 8.35 5.68 -22.98
N THR A 170 7.20 5.31 -23.56
CA THR A 170 5.98 5.01 -22.79
C THR A 170 6.12 3.67 -22.08
N ILE A 171 6.68 2.65 -22.74
CA ILE A 171 6.98 1.35 -22.12
C ILE A 171 7.91 1.52 -20.91
N ILE A 172 9.03 2.25 -21.08
CA ILE A 172 9.99 2.49 -20.00
C ILE A 172 9.31 3.25 -18.85
N GLY A 173 8.53 4.29 -19.14
CA GLY A 173 7.78 5.04 -18.14
C GLY A 173 6.81 4.17 -17.34
N MET A 174 6.05 3.31 -18.01
CA MET A 174 5.13 2.37 -17.36
C MET A 174 5.87 1.37 -16.47
N LEU A 175 6.98 0.79 -16.95
CA LEU A 175 7.79 -0.14 -16.17
C LEU A 175 8.31 0.51 -14.89
N VAL A 176 8.79 1.75 -14.97
CA VAL A 176 9.26 2.50 -13.79
C VAL A 176 8.13 2.72 -12.79
N ILE A 177 6.95 3.17 -13.23
CA ILE A 177 5.78 3.38 -12.36
C ILE A 177 5.35 2.08 -11.68
N VAL A 178 5.28 0.98 -12.44
CA VAL A 178 4.90 -0.34 -11.93
C VAL A 178 5.90 -0.85 -10.90
N LEU A 179 7.21 -0.75 -11.19
CA LEU A 179 8.27 -1.19 -10.29
C LEU A 179 8.29 -0.37 -8.99
N ILE A 180 8.19 0.96 -9.07
CA ILE A 180 8.13 1.83 -7.89
C ILE A 180 6.90 1.49 -7.03
N SER A 181 5.75 1.28 -7.66
CA SER A 181 4.51 0.91 -6.96
C SER A 181 4.61 -0.46 -6.30
N ALA A 182 5.18 -1.46 -7.00
CA ALA A 182 5.35 -2.81 -6.46
C ALA A 182 6.34 -2.84 -5.28
N ILE A 183 7.47 -2.12 -5.41
CA ILE A 183 8.47 -2.00 -4.34
C ILE A 183 7.89 -1.29 -3.11
N SER A 184 7.18 -0.16 -3.31
CA SER A 184 6.55 0.57 -2.20
C SER A 184 5.48 -0.27 -1.50
N GLY A 185 4.67 -1.03 -2.24
CA GLY A 185 3.71 -1.99 -1.68
C GLY A 185 4.37 -3.07 -0.82
N SER A 186 5.48 -3.65 -1.29
CA SER A 186 6.26 -4.64 -0.54
C SER A 186 6.85 -4.05 0.75
N LEU A 187 7.43 -2.84 0.67
CA LEU A 187 7.97 -2.13 1.83
C LEU A 187 6.89 -1.86 2.88
N LEU A 188 5.73 -1.36 2.46
CA LEU A 188 4.60 -1.11 3.34
C LEU A 188 4.13 -2.39 4.05
N SER A 189 4.11 -3.52 3.34
CA SER A 189 3.75 -4.82 3.92
C SER A 189 4.73 -5.26 5.01
N VAL A 190 6.04 -5.07 4.80
CA VAL A 190 7.07 -5.40 5.80
C VAL A 190 6.92 -4.50 7.04
N LEU A 191 6.72 -3.20 6.84
CA LEU A 191 6.48 -2.26 7.94
C LEU A 191 5.22 -2.63 8.71
N ALA A 192 4.11 -2.89 8.03
CA ALA A 192 2.87 -3.30 8.66
C ALA A 192 3.04 -4.58 9.50
N LYS A 193 3.79 -5.58 9.00
CA LYS A 193 4.11 -6.78 9.77
C LYS A 193 4.91 -6.46 11.04
N LYS A 194 5.96 -5.65 10.93
CA LYS A 194 6.81 -5.25 12.07
C LYS A 194 6.01 -4.50 13.15
N TYR A 195 5.18 -3.54 12.74
CA TYR A 195 4.43 -2.68 13.67
C TYR A 195 3.15 -3.33 14.23
N LEU A 196 2.44 -4.14 13.45
CA LEU A 196 1.14 -4.70 13.86
C LEU A 196 1.25 -6.09 14.51
N ILE A 197 2.36 -6.82 14.29
CA ILE A 197 2.50 -8.20 14.76
C ILE A 197 3.67 -8.35 15.73
N GLU A 198 4.88 -7.96 15.32
CA GLU A 198 6.11 -8.26 16.08
C GLU A 198 6.28 -7.35 17.32
N LEU A 199 6.11 -6.04 17.17
CA LEU A 199 6.18 -5.10 18.31
C LEU A 199 5.19 -5.45 19.44
N PRO A 200 3.90 -5.76 19.15
CA PRO A 200 2.98 -6.20 20.18
C PRO A 200 3.40 -7.51 20.86
N THR A 201 4.00 -8.47 20.15
CA THR A 201 4.41 -9.74 20.79
C THR A 201 5.54 -9.56 21.80
N ILE A 202 6.53 -8.72 21.50
CA ILE A 202 7.63 -8.39 22.44
C ILE A 202 7.10 -7.58 23.63
N ALA A 203 6.12 -6.70 23.39
CA ALA A 203 5.46 -5.96 24.47
C ALA A 203 4.59 -6.85 25.37
N ARG A 204 4.20 -8.05 24.91
CA ARG A 204 3.26 -8.93 25.64
C ARG A 204 3.92 -9.87 26.63
N TYR A 205 5.12 -10.35 26.33
CA TYR A 205 5.81 -11.34 27.16
C TYR A 205 7.11 -10.76 27.74
N ASP A 206 7.44 -11.18 28.96
CA ASP A 206 8.72 -10.90 29.61
C ASP A 206 9.80 -11.77 28.96
N ASP A 207 10.86 -11.15 28.45
CA ASP A 207 11.88 -11.84 27.65
C ASP A 207 12.69 -12.85 28.49
N LEU A 208 12.79 -12.61 29.81
CA LEU A 208 13.56 -13.44 30.72
C LEU A 208 12.83 -14.73 31.09
N THR A 209 11.54 -14.62 31.42
CA THR A 209 10.73 -15.73 31.98
C THR A 209 9.73 -16.33 30.99
N GLY A 210 9.42 -15.61 29.90
CA GLY A 210 8.37 -15.96 28.94
C GLY A 210 6.95 -15.82 29.48
N TYR A 211 6.76 -15.21 30.66
CA TYR A 211 5.45 -14.93 31.24
C TYR A 211 4.85 -13.66 30.65
N LEU A 212 3.56 -13.40 30.86
CA LEU A 212 2.95 -12.14 30.41
C LEU A 212 3.54 -10.97 31.20
N ARG A 213 3.86 -9.86 30.52
CA ARG A 213 4.16 -8.59 31.20
C ARG A 213 2.89 -8.06 31.88
N ARG A 214 3.07 -7.21 32.90
CA ARG A 214 2.00 -6.60 33.70
C ARG A 214 0.74 -6.26 32.90
N ASP A 215 0.82 -5.36 31.93
CA ASP A 215 -0.37 -4.90 31.19
C ASP A 215 -1.09 -6.03 30.46
N THR A 216 -0.34 -6.98 29.88
CA THR A 216 -0.93 -8.10 29.15
C THR A 216 -1.53 -9.15 30.10
N PHE A 217 -0.92 -9.35 31.26
CA PHE A 217 -1.50 -10.15 32.34
C PHE A 217 -2.85 -9.58 32.77
N PHE A 218 -2.94 -8.26 33.02
CA PHE A 218 -4.18 -7.61 33.45
C PHE A 218 -5.31 -7.75 32.41
N VAL A 219 -5.00 -7.65 31.11
CA VAL A 219 -5.99 -7.89 30.04
C VAL A 219 -6.47 -9.35 30.05
N ALA A 220 -5.55 -10.31 30.16
CA ALA A 220 -5.89 -11.73 30.19
C ALA A 220 -6.68 -12.11 31.45
N ALA A 221 -6.29 -11.58 32.61
CA ALA A 221 -6.95 -11.79 33.89
C ALA A 221 -8.37 -11.23 33.87
N ASN A 222 -8.58 -9.98 33.44
CA ASN A 222 -9.92 -9.39 33.30
C ASN A 222 -10.83 -10.28 32.44
N LYS A 223 -10.32 -10.76 31.31
CA LYS A 223 -11.08 -11.67 30.44
C LYS A 223 -11.49 -12.97 31.15
N ALA A 224 -10.63 -13.53 32.00
CA ALA A 224 -10.96 -14.71 32.79
C ALA A 224 -12.05 -14.41 33.83
N LEU A 225 -12.00 -13.25 34.47
CA LEU A 225 -13.04 -12.80 35.41
C LEU A 225 -14.38 -12.54 34.71
N ASP A 226 -14.37 -11.94 33.51
CA ASP A 226 -15.57 -11.74 32.69
C ASP A 226 -16.23 -13.08 32.35
N ILE A 227 -15.43 -14.08 31.99
CA ILE A 227 -15.93 -15.43 31.72
C ILE A 227 -16.52 -16.03 33.00
N ALA A 228 -15.86 -15.90 34.15
CA ALA A 228 -16.37 -16.39 35.42
C ALA A 228 -17.67 -15.70 35.85
N ASN A 229 -17.82 -14.40 35.59
CA ASN A 229 -19.06 -13.66 35.82
C ASN A 229 -20.23 -14.21 35.02
N LEU A 230 -19.97 -14.72 33.81
CA LEU A 230 -20.96 -15.37 32.95
C LEU A 230 -21.23 -16.82 33.35
N THR A 231 -20.20 -17.62 33.61
CA THR A 231 -20.33 -19.07 33.86
C THR A 231 -20.58 -19.44 35.31
N LYS A 232 -20.37 -18.49 36.24
CA LYS A 232 -20.39 -18.69 37.69
C LYS A 232 -19.41 -19.75 38.19
N HIS A 233 -18.33 -20.00 37.45
CA HIS A 233 -17.24 -20.87 37.90
C HIS A 233 -16.22 -20.11 38.75
N PRO A 234 -15.66 -20.75 39.80
CA PRO A 234 -14.72 -20.10 40.70
C PRO A 234 -13.41 -19.77 39.98
N VAL A 235 -12.80 -18.65 40.36
CA VAL A 235 -11.48 -18.22 39.89
C VAL A 235 -10.65 -17.85 41.10
N CYS A 236 -9.42 -18.33 41.16
CA CYS A 236 -8.47 -17.93 42.18
C CYS A 236 -7.35 -17.07 41.58
N VAL A 237 -6.87 -16.11 42.35
CA VAL A 237 -5.76 -15.21 41.99
C VAL A 237 -4.64 -15.37 43.00
N LEU A 238 -3.42 -15.53 42.51
CA LEU A 238 -2.21 -15.63 43.31
C LEU A 238 -1.28 -14.46 42.99
N LEU A 239 -0.75 -13.84 44.03
CA LEU A 239 0.45 -13.00 43.96
C LEU A 239 1.60 -13.71 44.66
N ILE A 240 2.77 -13.69 44.04
CA ILE A 240 3.93 -14.49 44.43
C ILE A 240 5.15 -13.57 44.41
N ASP A 241 5.91 -13.56 45.49
CA ASP A 241 7.15 -12.77 45.64
C ASP A 241 8.30 -13.71 46.01
N ILE A 242 9.46 -13.53 45.38
CA ILE A 242 10.67 -14.28 45.74
C ILE A 242 11.26 -13.67 47.02
N ASP A 243 11.33 -14.48 48.07
CA ASP A 243 11.86 -14.04 49.36
C ASP A 243 13.35 -13.69 49.25
N HIS A 244 13.71 -12.52 49.79
CA HIS A 244 15.08 -12.02 49.81
C HIS A 244 15.77 -11.94 48.42
N PHE A 245 15.01 -11.74 47.34
CA PHE A 245 15.57 -11.69 45.99
C PHE A 245 16.67 -10.64 45.81
N LYS A 246 16.54 -9.48 46.47
CA LYS A 246 17.60 -8.46 46.49
C LYS A 246 18.92 -9.01 47.03
N ASN A 247 18.89 -9.82 48.09
CA ASN A 247 20.10 -10.42 48.66
C ASN A 247 20.76 -11.38 47.66
N VAL A 248 19.98 -12.09 46.83
CA VAL A 248 20.53 -12.94 45.76
C VAL A 248 21.30 -12.08 44.76
N ASN A 249 20.72 -10.97 44.30
CA ASN A 249 21.40 -10.04 43.40
C ASN A 249 22.65 -9.43 44.03
N ASP A 250 22.55 -8.97 45.27
CA ASP A 250 23.62 -8.26 45.95
C ASP A 250 24.81 -9.21 46.29
N THR A 251 24.54 -10.49 46.52
CA THR A 251 25.55 -11.49 46.91
C THR A 251 26.17 -12.21 45.69
N PHE A 252 25.35 -12.57 44.69
CA PHE A 252 25.76 -13.44 43.58
C PHE A 252 25.73 -12.73 42.22
N GLY A 253 25.34 -11.44 42.19
CA GLY A 253 25.24 -10.63 41.00
C GLY A 253 23.93 -10.82 40.23
N HIS A 254 23.63 -9.87 39.34
CA HIS A 254 22.39 -9.85 38.57
C HIS A 254 22.19 -11.07 37.68
N SER A 255 23.26 -11.67 37.15
CA SER A 255 23.16 -12.89 36.35
C SER A 255 22.61 -14.07 37.15
N ALA A 256 22.94 -14.16 38.44
CA ALA A 256 22.40 -15.20 39.32
C ALA A 256 20.93 -14.92 39.67
N GLY A 257 20.57 -13.64 39.86
CA GLY A 257 19.17 -13.24 40.02
C GLY A 257 18.32 -13.57 38.80
N ASP A 258 18.84 -13.35 37.60
CA ASP A 258 18.17 -13.73 36.34
C ASP A 258 17.95 -15.24 36.23
N ASP A 259 18.94 -16.05 36.63
CA ASP A 259 18.81 -17.50 36.67
C ASP A 259 17.80 -17.93 37.77
N ALA A 260 17.74 -17.24 38.91
CA ALA A 260 16.75 -17.50 39.96
C ALA A 260 15.32 -17.22 39.48
N LEU A 261 15.11 -16.10 38.76
CA LEU A 261 13.82 -15.75 38.17
C LEU A 261 13.35 -16.79 37.14
N LYS A 262 14.26 -17.24 36.27
CA LYS A 262 13.98 -18.33 35.30
C LYS A 262 13.61 -19.62 35.99
N TYR A 263 14.35 -20.00 37.03
CA TYR A 263 14.08 -21.21 37.81
C TYR A 263 12.70 -21.16 38.45
N VAL A 264 12.37 -20.07 39.15
CA VAL A 264 11.06 -19.90 39.79
C VAL A 264 9.95 -19.95 38.75
N ALA A 265 10.09 -19.23 37.63
CA ALA A 265 9.10 -19.27 36.54
C ALA A 265 8.89 -20.70 36.00
N ASP A 266 9.96 -21.45 35.74
CA ASP A 266 9.84 -22.83 35.26
C ASP A 266 9.15 -23.77 36.27
N ILE A 267 9.49 -23.66 37.55
CA ILE A 267 8.84 -24.44 38.62
C ILE A 267 7.36 -24.11 38.76
N LEU A 268 7.00 -22.82 38.71
CA LEU A 268 5.60 -22.39 38.71
C LEU A 268 4.86 -22.98 37.51
N LYS A 269 5.39 -22.83 36.30
CA LYS A 269 4.79 -23.38 35.07
C LYS A 269 4.59 -24.90 35.10
N LYS A 270 5.49 -25.64 35.75
CA LYS A 270 5.39 -27.11 35.95
C LYS A 270 4.45 -27.51 37.09
N SER A 271 4.04 -26.58 37.94
CA SER A 271 3.21 -26.84 39.12
C SER A 271 1.73 -26.52 38.89
N PHE A 272 1.45 -25.58 37.99
CA PHE A 272 0.12 -25.17 37.53
C PHE A 272 -0.21 -25.74 36.14
N ARG A 273 -1.42 -25.52 35.65
CA ARG A 273 -1.92 -26.08 34.38
C ARG A 273 -1.59 -25.17 33.21
N ARG A 274 -1.56 -25.73 31.99
CA ARG A 274 -1.19 -24.98 30.79
C ARG A 274 -2.17 -23.84 30.47
N GLU A 275 -3.43 -24.01 30.85
CA GLU A 275 -4.53 -23.06 30.65
C GLU A 275 -4.60 -21.95 31.69
N ASP A 276 -3.82 -22.05 32.78
CA ASP A 276 -3.72 -20.98 33.77
C ASP A 276 -2.98 -19.76 33.18
N ILE A 277 -3.20 -18.58 33.73
CA ILE A 277 -2.66 -17.32 33.21
C ILE A 277 -1.48 -16.90 34.06
N TYR A 278 -0.30 -16.76 33.44
CA TYR A 278 0.96 -16.47 34.12
C TYR A 278 1.45 -15.07 33.78
N GLY A 279 1.76 -14.27 34.80
CA GLY A 279 2.32 -12.93 34.65
C GLY A 279 3.54 -12.70 35.52
N ARG A 280 4.49 -11.91 35.01
CA ARG A 280 5.54 -11.25 35.81
C ARG A 280 5.17 -9.77 35.89
N ILE A 281 4.70 -9.34 37.05
CA ILE A 281 4.04 -8.05 37.26
C ILE A 281 4.97 -6.99 37.88
N GLY A 282 6.13 -7.43 38.38
CA GLY A 282 7.21 -6.62 38.96
C GLY A 282 8.58 -7.27 38.74
N GLY A 283 9.61 -6.79 39.43
CA GLY A 283 10.97 -7.32 39.29
C GLY A 283 11.07 -8.79 39.69
N ASP A 284 10.61 -9.12 40.88
CA ASP A 284 10.58 -10.44 41.54
C ASP A 284 9.15 -10.91 41.85
N GLU A 285 8.15 -10.18 41.35
CA GLU A 285 6.74 -10.43 41.58
C GLU A 285 6.10 -11.14 40.39
N PHE A 286 5.47 -12.27 40.69
CA PHE A 286 4.67 -13.06 39.75
C PHE A 286 3.19 -13.03 40.15
N ALA A 287 2.32 -13.18 39.16
CA ALA A 287 0.89 -13.31 39.36
C ALA A 287 0.35 -14.48 38.54
N ILE A 288 -0.57 -15.24 39.13
CA ILE A 288 -1.21 -16.37 38.45
C ILE A 288 -2.72 -16.30 38.64
N VAL A 289 -3.48 -16.41 37.56
CA VAL A 289 -4.94 -16.61 37.62
C VAL A 289 -5.24 -18.07 37.30
N LEU A 290 -6.02 -18.71 38.17
CA LEU A 290 -6.46 -20.09 38.04
C LEU A 290 -7.98 -20.11 37.77
N PRO A 291 -8.41 -20.30 36.51
CA PRO A 291 -9.83 -20.43 36.19
C PRO A 291 -10.40 -21.79 36.62
N ASN A 292 -11.67 -21.83 36.98
CA ASN A 292 -12.41 -23.05 37.31
C ASN A 292 -11.77 -23.86 38.46
N ILE A 293 -11.27 -23.18 39.49
CA ILE A 293 -10.76 -23.81 40.71
C ILE A 293 -11.16 -22.98 41.93
N GLY A 294 -11.66 -23.65 42.97
CA GLY A 294 -12.01 -23.01 44.23
C GLY A 294 -10.82 -22.87 45.18
N LEU A 295 -10.97 -22.04 46.22
CA LEU A 295 -9.88 -21.62 47.11
C LEU A 295 -9.09 -22.78 47.72
N ASN A 296 -9.77 -23.83 48.18
CA ASN A 296 -9.12 -24.95 48.88
C ASN A 296 -8.21 -25.79 47.96
N ASP A 297 -8.61 -26.00 46.70
CA ASP A 297 -7.79 -26.75 45.75
C ASP A 297 -6.68 -25.87 45.17
N ALA A 298 -6.96 -24.57 44.95
CA ALA A 298 -5.94 -23.59 44.60
C ALA A 298 -4.83 -23.54 45.67
N TYR A 299 -5.20 -23.55 46.96
CA TYR A 299 -4.26 -23.58 48.08
C TYR A 299 -3.34 -24.80 48.05
N LYS A 300 -3.88 -26.01 47.80
CA LYS A 300 -3.07 -27.23 47.70
C LYS A 300 -2.03 -27.14 46.58
N VAL A 301 -2.42 -26.60 45.43
CA VAL A 301 -1.51 -26.44 44.28
C VAL A 301 -0.47 -25.35 44.55
N ALA A 302 -0.87 -24.24 45.18
CA ALA A 302 0.03 -23.16 45.60
C ALA A 302 1.08 -23.67 46.60
N GLU A 303 0.67 -24.41 47.64
CA GLU A 303 1.59 -25.02 48.61
C GLU A 303 2.57 -26.00 47.95
N ARG A 304 2.09 -26.80 46.99
CA ARG A 304 2.96 -27.70 46.22
C ARG A 304 3.98 -26.91 45.40
N ALA A 305 3.57 -25.82 44.76
CA ALA A 305 4.46 -24.97 43.99
C ALA A 305 5.52 -24.32 44.89
N ARG A 306 5.10 -23.76 46.03
CA ARG A 306 5.98 -23.16 47.04
C ARG A 306 7.05 -24.14 47.53
N ARG A 307 6.65 -25.36 47.93
CA ARG A 307 7.58 -26.41 48.37
C ARG A 307 8.59 -26.76 47.29
N ARG A 308 8.14 -26.91 46.04
CA ARG A 308 9.04 -27.21 44.91
C ARG A 308 10.06 -26.10 44.63
N VAL A 309 9.68 -24.84 44.82
CA VAL A 309 10.65 -23.73 44.74
C VAL A 309 11.69 -23.88 45.85
N ASN A 310 11.23 -24.10 47.09
CA ASN A 310 12.08 -24.27 48.26
C ASN A 310 13.05 -25.46 48.16
N ASP A 311 12.61 -26.56 47.56
CA ASP A 311 13.38 -27.80 47.45
C ASP A 311 14.54 -27.74 46.43
N SER A 312 14.85 -26.55 45.87
CA SER A 312 16.08 -26.16 45.15
C SER A 312 16.90 -27.32 44.54
N ASN A 313 16.33 -27.98 43.52
CA ASN A 313 16.97 -29.11 42.83
C ASN A 313 17.81 -28.71 41.61
N ASP A 314 17.84 -27.42 41.26
CA ASP A 314 18.60 -26.94 40.11
C ASP A 314 20.12 -26.96 40.38
N VAL A 315 20.87 -27.42 39.39
CA VAL A 315 22.33 -27.61 39.49
C VAL A 315 23.03 -26.28 39.76
N LYS A 316 22.63 -25.18 39.09
CA LYS A 316 23.27 -23.87 39.27
C LYS A 316 22.92 -23.25 40.62
N MET A 317 21.68 -23.44 41.09
CA MET A 317 21.28 -22.96 42.43
C MET A 317 22.04 -23.71 43.51
N ARG A 318 22.26 -25.02 43.34
CA ARG A 318 23.06 -25.85 44.26
C ARG A 318 24.54 -25.51 44.26
N GLU A 319 25.14 -25.31 43.09
CA GLU A 319 26.56 -24.92 42.96
C GLU A 319 26.86 -23.60 43.68
N ASN A 320 25.91 -22.67 43.65
CA ASN A 320 26.02 -21.38 44.33
C ASN A 320 25.45 -21.37 45.77
N ASN A 321 24.96 -22.51 46.27
CA ASN A 321 24.28 -22.65 47.57
C ASN A 321 23.14 -21.62 47.78
N ILE A 322 22.40 -21.31 46.72
CA ILE A 322 21.28 -20.37 46.73
C ILE A 322 20.00 -21.14 47.11
N ASN A 323 19.48 -20.86 48.30
CA ASN A 323 18.18 -21.35 48.73
C ASN A 323 17.11 -20.32 48.36
N LEU A 324 16.20 -20.69 47.45
CA LEU A 324 15.10 -19.82 47.03
C LEU A 324 13.82 -20.20 47.76
N ALA A 325 13.09 -19.21 48.26
CA ALA A 325 11.77 -19.38 48.82
C ALA A 325 10.82 -18.34 48.22
N VAL A 326 9.52 -18.61 48.27
CA VAL A 326 8.49 -17.68 47.80
C VAL A 326 7.41 -17.51 48.85
N SER A 327 6.93 -16.28 48.99
CA SER A 327 5.71 -15.94 49.73
C SER A 327 4.56 -15.81 48.73
N ILE A 328 3.39 -16.37 49.06
CA ILE A 328 2.22 -16.36 48.17
C ILE A 328 1.00 -15.82 48.89
N GLY A 329 0.38 -14.78 48.33
CA GLY A 329 -0.98 -14.35 48.66
C GLY A 329 -1.97 -14.96 47.67
N LEU A 330 -2.93 -15.72 48.17
CA LEU A 330 -3.96 -16.40 47.39
C LEU A 330 -5.33 -15.82 47.76
N VAL A 331 -6.23 -15.62 46.80
CA VAL A 331 -7.62 -15.27 47.07
C VAL A 331 -8.53 -15.93 46.05
N GLU A 332 -9.79 -16.18 46.45
CA GLU A 332 -10.87 -16.50 45.52
C GLU A 332 -11.58 -15.21 45.12
N TYR A 333 -11.87 -15.08 43.82
CA TYR A 333 -12.59 -13.96 43.24
C TYR A 333 -14.06 -13.99 43.63
N ASN A 334 -14.56 -12.87 44.17
CA ASN A 334 -15.98 -12.72 44.50
C ASN A 334 -16.77 -12.39 43.22
N ILE A 335 -17.29 -13.43 42.57
CA ILE A 335 -18.00 -13.36 41.29
C ILE A 335 -19.15 -12.35 41.35
N GLY A 336 -19.10 -11.33 40.50
CA GLY A 336 -20.12 -10.29 40.39
C GLY A 336 -20.08 -9.20 41.47
N GLU A 337 -19.18 -9.30 42.46
CA GLU A 337 -19.09 -8.34 43.58
C GLU A 337 -17.84 -7.44 43.48
N GLU A 338 -16.80 -7.91 42.78
CA GLU A 338 -15.54 -7.18 42.67
C GLU A 338 -14.95 -7.19 41.24
N ASP A 339 -13.99 -6.30 40.99
CA ASP A 339 -13.23 -6.23 39.74
C ASP A 339 -11.80 -6.76 39.95
N LEU A 340 -11.02 -6.80 38.87
CA LEU A 340 -9.63 -7.26 38.94
C LEU A 340 -8.78 -6.45 39.94
N ILE A 341 -9.02 -5.14 40.06
CA ILE A 341 -8.22 -4.28 40.94
C ILE A 341 -8.46 -4.66 42.40
N LYS A 342 -9.72 -4.86 42.78
CA LYS A 342 -10.10 -5.26 44.15
C LYS A 342 -9.58 -6.65 44.53
N VAL A 343 -9.71 -7.65 43.66
CA VAL A 343 -9.21 -9.01 43.94
C VAL A 343 -7.68 -9.03 44.04
N MET A 344 -6.98 -8.28 43.16
CA MET A 344 -5.52 -8.15 43.23
C MET A 344 -5.07 -7.45 44.51
N LYS A 345 -5.82 -6.45 44.99
CA LYS A 345 -5.54 -5.78 46.27
C LYS A 345 -5.66 -6.76 47.46
N ARG A 346 -6.68 -7.60 47.49
CA ARG A 346 -6.81 -8.63 48.54
C ARG A 346 -5.69 -9.67 48.47
N ALA A 347 -5.29 -10.08 47.26
CA ALA A 347 -4.15 -10.96 47.07
C ALA A 347 -2.84 -10.33 47.60
N ASP A 348 -2.67 -9.02 47.42
CA ASP A 348 -1.52 -8.26 47.92
C ASP A 348 -1.53 -8.16 49.46
N GLU A 349 -2.70 -7.95 50.07
CA GLU A 349 -2.87 -7.98 51.52
C GLU A 349 -2.46 -9.34 52.11
N ASN A 350 -2.87 -10.44 51.48
CA ASN A 350 -2.46 -11.80 51.87
C ASN A 350 -0.96 -12.03 51.62
N LEU A 351 -0.41 -11.56 50.51
CA LEU A 351 1.01 -11.64 50.21
C LEU A 351 1.85 -10.87 51.25
N TYR A 352 1.36 -9.71 51.69
CA TYR A 352 2.02 -8.92 52.72
C TYR A 352 2.08 -9.67 54.06
N ILE A 353 1.01 -10.40 54.43
CA ILE A 353 1.02 -11.28 55.60
C ILE A 353 2.03 -12.41 55.40
N ALA A 354 2.02 -13.05 54.22
CA ALA A 354 2.95 -14.12 53.88
C ALA A 354 4.40 -13.66 54.00
N LYS A 355 4.74 -12.45 53.53
CA LYS A 355 6.09 -11.86 53.59
C LYS A 355 6.57 -11.57 55.02
N LYS A 356 5.71 -11.59 56.05
CA LYS A 356 6.15 -11.49 57.45
C LYS A 356 6.71 -12.79 57.98
N ILE A 357 6.14 -13.93 57.56
CA ILE A 357 6.55 -15.27 57.99
C ILE A 357 7.58 -15.85 57.03
N ARG A 358 7.47 -15.49 55.74
CA ARG A 358 8.22 -15.99 54.60
C ARG A 358 7.95 -17.46 54.32
N ASN A 359 8.21 -17.89 53.09
CA ASN A 359 8.06 -19.27 52.66
C ASN A 359 6.70 -19.89 53.07
N THR A 360 5.61 -19.15 52.89
CA THR A 360 4.24 -19.56 53.24
C THR A 360 3.23 -19.15 52.16
N VAL A 361 2.05 -19.77 52.21
CA VAL A 361 0.87 -19.38 51.43
C VAL A 361 -0.20 -18.86 52.39
N GLU A 362 -0.62 -17.62 52.20
CA GLU A 362 -1.74 -17.00 52.93
C GLU A 362 -2.95 -16.88 52.00
N LYS A 363 -4.15 -17.24 52.49
CA LYS A 363 -5.38 -17.28 51.69
C LYS A 363 -6.57 -16.58 52.33
#